data_AF-A0AA94H5V9-F1
#
_entry.id   AF-A0AA94H5V9-F1
#
_cell.length_a   1.000
_cell.length_b   1.000
_cell.length_c   1.000
_cell.angle_alpha   90.00
_cell.angle_beta   90.00
_cell.angle_gamma   90.00
#
_symmetry.space_group_name_H-M   'P 1'
#
loop_
_entity.id
_entity.type
_entity.pdbx_description
1 polymer ?
#
loop_
_entity_poly.entity_id
_entity_poly.type
_entity_poly.pdbx_seq_one_letter_code
_entity_poly.pdbx_strand_id
1 'polypeptide(L)'
;MDLLLLSNSVLPGTEYLQYALPLLKAQLGGRRKVVFIPFAGVTQGFDAYTDKVRLALAELDLSITGIHSVDDAPAAIAAAEIVMVGGGNTFNLLKNCRERGLIEPIRQAVNNGALYVGWSAGANLACPTIRTTNDMPIIDPGGLDALNLVPLQINPHFTNALPAGHQGETREQRIRELLVVAPELEVIGLPEGSWIAVQGGHAQLGGDKPALLFKASQPAITLAAGHRFF
;
A
#
# COMPACT_ATOMS: atom_id res chain seq x y z
N MET A 1 15.22 3.63 5.16
CA MET A 1 14.00 2.84 4.96
C MET A 1 13.73 2.77 3.46
N ASP A 2 13.36 1.59 2.98
CA ASP A 2 13.04 1.34 1.57
C ASP A 2 11.58 0.90 1.44
N LEU A 3 10.80 1.56 0.58
CA LEU A 3 9.39 1.26 0.36
C LEU A 3 9.03 1.28 -1.14
N LEU A 4 8.11 0.41 -1.52
CA LEU A 4 7.41 0.45 -2.81
C LEU A 4 5.89 0.41 -2.55
N LEU A 5 5.21 1.53 -2.81
CA LEU A 5 3.79 1.72 -2.53
C LEU A 5 3.03 1.86 -3.86
N LEU A 6 2.42 0.77 -4.31
CA LEU A 6 1.74 0.65 -5.59
C LEU A 6 0.26 1.00 -5.45
N SER A 7 -0.31 1.75 -6.39
CA SER A 7 -1.75 2.08 -6.34
C SER A 7 -2.64 0.86 -6.47
N ASN A 8 -2.30 -0.07 -7.38
CA ASN A 8 -3.09 -1.24 -7.75
C ASN A 8 -2.20 -2.43 -8.11
N SER A 9 -2.76 -3.60 -8.39
CA SER A 9 -1.96 -4.81 -8.69
C SER A 9 -1.92 -5.21 -10.17
N VAL A 10 -2.79 -4.67 -11.03
CA VAL A 10 -2.94 -5.11 -12.43
C VAL A 10 -3.20 -3.91 -13.33
N LEU A 11 -2.46 -3.78 -14.43
CA LEU A 11 -2.76 -2.82 -15.50
C LEU A 11 -3.69 -3.45 -16.54
N PRO A 12 -4.45 -2.65 -17.31
CA PRO A 12 -5.26 -3.19 -18.41
C PRO A 12 -4.40 -4.01 -19.38
N GLY A 13 -4.81 -5.27 -19.61
CA GLY A 13 -4.13 -6.17 -20.55
C GLY A 13 -2.82 -6.80 -20.03
N THR A 14 -2.49 -6.66 -18.74
CA THR A 14 -1.29 -7.26 -18.14
C THR A 14 -1.63 -8.34 -17.11
N GLU A 15 -0.65 -9.17 -16.79
CA GLU A 15 -0.74 -10.14 -15.69
C GLU A 15 -0.64 -9.47 -14.31
N TYR A 16 -1.01 -10.22 -13.28
CA TYR A 16 -0.94 -9.77 -11.88
C TYR A 16 0.49 -9.41 -11.48
N LEU A 17 0.68 -8.19 -10.93
CA LEU A 17 1.97 -7.59 -10.54
C LEU A 17 3.01 -7.46 -11.66
N GLN A 18 2.66 -7.73 -12.92
CA GLN A 18 3.61 -7.70 -14.03
C GLN A 18 4.34 -6.35 -14.15
N TYR A 19 3.61 -5.25 -14.00
CA TYR A 19 4.20 -3.90 -14.09
C TYR A 19 5.10 -3.55 -12.88
N ALA A 20 4.94 -4.25 -11.76
CA ALA A 20 5.75 -4.06 -10.56
C ALA A 20 7.09 -4.82 -10.62
N LEU A 21 7.21 -5.86 -11.45
CA LEU A 21 8.44 -6.66 -11.61
C LEU A 21 9.71 -5.83 -11.84
N PRO A 22 9.78 -4.90 -12.81
CA PRO A 22 10.97 -4.08 -13.00
C PRO A 22 11.28 -3.17 -11.80
N LEU A 23 10.25 -2.67 -11.11
CA LEU A 23 10.40 -1.84 -9.92
C LEU A 23 10.97 -2.64 -8.75
N LEU A 24 10.44 -3.85 -8.54
CA LEU A 24 10.96 -4.80 -7.56
C LEU A 24 12.41 -5.15 -7.87
N LYS A 25 12.74 -5.56 -9.10
CA LYS A 25 14.12 -5.86 -9.52
C LYS A 25 15.08 -4.73 -9.19
N ALA A 26 14.68 -3.47 -9.39
CA ALA A 26 15.49 -2.30 -9.08
C ALA A 26 15.71 -2.06 -7.58
N GLN A 27 14.78 -2.47 -6.71
CA GLN A 27 14.83 -2.18 -5.27
C GLN A 27 15.23 -3.38 -4.38
N LEU A 28 15.11 -4.61 -4.88
CA LEU A 28 15.43 -5.82 -4.12
C LEU A 28 16.89 -5.83 -3.66
N GLY A 29 17.82 -5.41 -4.51
CA GLY A 29 19.25 -5.60 -4.28
C GLY A 29 19.56 -7.08 -4.03
N GLY A 30 20.24 -7.38 -2.93
CA GLY A 30 20.55 -8.75 -2.50
C GLY A 30 19.45 -9.48 -1.73
N ARG A 31 18.33 -8.80 -1.38
CA ARG A 31 17.27 -9.35 -0.52
C ARG A 31 16.50 -10.46 -1.22
N ARG A 32 16.19 -11.56 -0.52
CA ARG A 32 15.46 -12.71 -1.07
C ARG A 32 14.38 -13.27 -0.14
N LYS A 33 14.51 -13.09 1.18
CA LYS A 33 13.58 -13.61 2.18
C LYS A 33 12.38 -12.68 2.36
N VAL A 34 11.22 -13.13 1.92
CA VAL A 34 9.96 -12.39 1.96
C VAL A 34 9.01 -13.01 2.96
N VAL A 35 8.43 -12.17 3.82
CA VAL A 35 7.15 -12.49 4.48
C VAL A 35 6.02 -11.77 3.75
N PHE A 36 4.97 -12.50 3.43
CA PHE A 36 3.76 -11.96 2.80
C PHE A 36 2.64 -11.86 3.82
N ILE A 37 2.00 -10.69 3.89
CA ILE A 37 0.86 -10.37 4.74
C ILE A 37 -0.42 -10.46 3.88
N PRO A 38 -1.20 -11.56 3.95
CA PRO A 38 -2.31 -11.83 3.03
C PRO A 38 -3.66 -11.31 3.54
N PHE A 39 -3.71 -10.70 4.72
CA PHE A 39 -4.96 -10.46 5.46
C PHE A 39 -5.93 -9.48 4.81
N ALA A 40 -5.51 -8.76 3.77
CA ALA A 40 -6.45 -7.98 2.96
C ALA A 40 -7.38 -8.88 2.13
N GLY A 41 -6.97 -10.11 1.80
CA GLY A 41 -7.80 -11.06 1.06
C GLY A 41 -9.05 -11.46 1.85
N VAL A 42 -10.21 -11.38 1.22
CA VAL A 42 -11.51 -11.76 1.84
C VAL A 42 -12.17 -12.91 1.08
N THR A 43 -12.20 -12.84 -0.25
CA THR A 43 -12.88 -13.81 -1.12
C THR A 43 -11.98 -14.96 -1.60
N GLN A 44 -10.72 -14.99 -1.18
CA GLN A 44 -9.76 -16.07 -1.46
C GLN A 44 -9.03 -16.44 -0.18
N GLY A 45 -8.66 -17.71 -0.03
CA GLY A 45 -7.87 -18.17 1.11
C GLY A 45 -6.46 -17.56 1.12
N PHE A 46 -5.86 -17.44 2.31
CA PHE A 46 -4.54 -16.86 2.47
C PHE A 46 -3.42 -17.68 1.81
N ASP A 47 -3.53 -19.02 1.81
CA ASP A 47 -2.61 -19.90 1.08
C ASP A 47 -2.66 -19.63 -0.42
N ALA A 48 -3.87 -19.64 -0.99
CA ALA A 48 -4.08 -19.34 -2.42
C ALA A 48 -3.58 -17.93 -2.78
N TYR A 49 -3.74 -16.95 -1.89
CA TYR A 49 -3.20 -15.62 -2.13
C TYR A 49 -1.66 -15.63 -2.11
N THR A 50 -1.06 -16.32 -1.16
CA THR A 50 0.40 -16.44 -1.06
C THR A 50 0.97 -17.13 -2.30
N ASP A 51 0.35 -18.21 -2.77
CA ASP A 51 0.75 -18.93 -3.99
C ASP A 51 0.60 -18.07 -5.24
N LYS A 52 -0.46 -17.27 -5.34
CA LYS A 52 -0.62 -16.31 -6.43
C LYS A 52 0.52 -15.29 -6.48
N VAL A 53 0.98 -14.80 -5.33
CA VAL A 53 2.13 -13.88 -5.25
C VAL A 53 3.43 -14.59 -5.62
N ARG A 54 3.64 -15.83 -5.15
CA ARG A 54 4.79 -16.67 -5.55
C ARG A 54 4.87 -16.85 -7.06
N LEU A 55 3.75 -17.22 -7.68
CA LEU A 55 3.67 -17.44 -9.13
C LEU A 55 3.98 -16.16 -9.90
N ALA A 56 3.37 -15.04 -9.50
CA ALA A 56 3.57 -13.75 -10.18
C ALA A 56 5.01 -13.22 -10.09
N LEU A 57 5.74 -13.58 -9.03
CA LEU A 57 7.11 -13.12 -8.77
C LEU A 57 8.16 -14.22 -8.97
N ALA A 58 7.82 -15.33 -9.63
CA ALA A 58 8.70 -16.49 -9.77
C ALA A 58 10.04 -16.15 -10.44
N GLU A 59 10.07 -15.16 -11.33
CA GLU A 59 11.31 -14.70 -11.99
C GLU A 59 12.28 -13.92 -11.10
N LEU A 60 11.87 -13.57 -9.87
CA LEU A 60 12.67 -12.78 -8.93
C LEU A 60 13.47 -13.65 -7.93
N ASP A 61 13.32 -14.97 -7.99
CA ASP A 61 13.99 -15.94 -7.11
C ASP A 61 13.79 -15.63 -5.61
N LEU A 62 12.56 -15.22 -5.24
CA LEU A 62 12.21 -14.86 -3.87
C LEU A 62 11.73 -16.07 -3.06
N SER A 63 12.19 -16.17 -1.81
CA SER A 63 11.64 -17.12 -0.85
C SER A 63 10.47 -16.47 -0.11
N ILE A 64 9.25 -16.71 -0.58
CA ILE A 64 8.03 -16.08 -0.06
C ILE A 64 7.30 -17.01 0.91
N THR A 65 7.15 -16.54 2.15
CA THR A 65 6.41 -17.23 3.22
C THR A 65 5.17 -16.43 3.60
N GLY A 66 3.98 -17.05 3.58
CA GLY A 66 2.76 -16.42 4.06
C GLY A 66 2.77 -16.34 5.58
N ILE A 67 2.58 -15.14 6.15
CA ILE A 67 2.71 -14.94 7.60
C ILE A 67 1.63 -15.68 8.41
N HIS A 68 0.54 -16.07 7.77
CA HIS A 68 -0.54 -16.83 8.41
C HIS A 68 -0.19 -18.29 8.66
N SER A 69 0.86 -18.82 8.01
CA SER A 69 1.27 -20.23 8.09
C SER A 69 2.47 -20.47 9.00
N VAL A 70 2.93 -19.46 9.75
CA VAL A 70 4.06 -19.58 10.68
C VAL A 70 3.57 -19.51 12.12
N ASP A 71 4.24 -20.25 13.02
CA ASP A 71 3.87 -20.28 14.44
C ASP A 71 4.24 -18.97 15.15
N ASP A 72 5.45 -18.45 14.89
CA ASP A 72 5.95 -17.19 15.46
C ASP A 72 6.04 -16.10 14.37
N ALA A 73 4.90 -15.45 14.13
CA ALA A 73 4.80 -14.39 13.14
C ALA A 73 5.70 -13.16 13.44
N PRO A 74 5.77 -12.63 14.68
CA PRO A 74 6.71 -11.56 15.01
C PRO A 74 8.17 -11.91 14.70
N ALA A 75 8.63 -13.12 15.07
CA ALA A 75 10.00 -13.55 14.79
C ALA A 75 10.26 -13.69 13.28
N ALA A 76 9.30 -14.25 12.53
CA ALA A 76 9.39 -14.37 11.08
C ALA A 76 9.49 -12.99 10.39
N ILE A 77 8.75 -11.99 10.85
CA ILE A 77 8.82 -10.61 10.35
C ILE A 77 10.18 -9.99 10.68
N ALA A 78 10.68 -10.16 11.90
CA ALA A 78 11.98 -9.63 12.31
C ALA A 78 13.15 -10.20 11.50
N ALA A 79 13.05 -11.45 11.05
CA ALA A 79 14.05 -12.12 10.21
C ALA A 79 13.88 -11.87 8.70
N ALA A 80 12.80 -11.20 8.28
CA ALA A 80 12.51 -10.97 6.88
C ALA A 80 13.38 -9.84 6.32
N GLU A 81 13.83 -10.00 5.07
CA GLU A 81 14.49 -8.94 4.34
C GLU A 81 13.48 -8.06 3.60
N ILE A 82 12.29 -8.61 3.33
CA ILE A 82 11.21 -7.95 2.60
C ILE A 82 9.87 -8.29 3.28
N VAL A 83 9.06 -7.26 3.52
CA VAL A 83 7.66 -7.40 3.97
C VAL A 83 6.75 -7.00 2.81
N MET A 84 6.04 -7.98 2.24
CA MET A 84 5.05 -7.73 1.20
C MET A 84 3.64 -7.72 1.78
N VAL A 85 2.82 -6.72 1.45
CA VAL A 85 1.45 -6.57 1.95
C VAL A 85 0.46 -6.52 0.79
N GLY A 86 -0.46 -7.47 0.80
CA GLY A 86 -1.44 -7.64 -0.26
C GLY A 86 -2.53 -6.57 -0.32
N GLY A 87 -3.19 -6.52 -1.47
CA GLY A 87 -4.42 -5.76 -1.71
C GLY A 87 -5.66 -6.56 -1.33
N GLY A 88 -6.81 -5.89 -1.26
CA GLY A 88 -8.06 -6.47 -0.77
C GLY A 88 -8.79 -5.45 0.11
N ASN A 89 -9.41 -5.87 1.20
CA ASN A 89 -10.07 -4.95 2.14
C ASN A 89 -9.10 -4.44 3.22
N THR A 90 -8.91 -3.13 3.26
CA THR A 90 -7.99 -2.42 4.16
C THR A 90 -8.39 -2.53 5.64
N PHE A 91 -9.70 -2.54 5.95
CA PHE A 91 -10.19 -2.70 7.32
C PHE A 91 -9.89 -4.11 7.85
N ASN A 92 -10.15 -5.15 7.05
CA ASN A 92 -9.82 -6.53 7.40
C ASN A 92 -8.31 -6.75 7.56
N LEU A 93 -7.51 -6.14 6.68
CA LEU A 93 -6.05 -6.13 6.78
C LEU A 93 -5.60 -5.53 8.12
N LEU A 94 -6.05 -4.31 8.43
CA LEU A 94 -5.63 -3.60 9.64
C LEU A 94 -6.05 -4.36 10.90
N LYS A 95 -7.29 -4.86 10.94
CA LYS A 95 -7.81 -5.64 12.08
C LYS A 95 -6.94 -6.87 12.36
N ASN A 96 -6.67 -7.68 11.34
CA ASN A 96 -5.88 -8.90 11.51
C ASN A 96 -4.44 -8.59 11.93
N CYS A 97 -3.82 -7.57 11.33
CA CYS A 97 -2.48 -7.14 11.75
C CYS A 97 -2.47 -6.66 13.20
N ARG A 98 -3.49 -5.92 13.65
CA ARG A 98 -3.59 -5.44 15.03
C ARG A 98 -3.82 -6.59 16.02
N GLU A 99 -4.81 -7.44 15.78
CA GLU A 99 -5.16 -8.54 16.70
C GLU A 99 -4.06 -9.60 16.81
N ARG A 100 -3.25 -9.76 15.76
CA ARG A 100 -2.08 -10.66 15.76
C ARG A 100 -0.81 -9.97 16.27
N GLY A 101 -0.89 -8.71 16.70
CA GLY A 101 0.25 -7.96 17.24
C GLY A 101 1.36 -7.67 16.22
N LEU A 102 1.04 -7.54 14.94
CA LEU A 102 2.02 -7.45 13.84
C LEU A 102 2.39 -6.02 13.43
N ILE A 103 1.64 -5.02 13.89
CA ILE A 103 1.89 -3.60 13.56
C ILE A 103 3.32 -3.19 13.92
N GLU A 104 3.71 -3.40 15.17
CA GLU A 104 5.04 -2.99 15.64
C GLU A 104 6.18 -3.85 15.08
N PRO A 105 6.06 -5.20 15.00
CA PRO A 105 7.04 -6.02 14.29
C PRO A 105 7.31 -5.57 12.84
N ILE A 106 6.27 -5.23 12.07
CA ILE A 106 6.43 -4.73 10.69
C ILE A 106 7.17 -3.40 10.70
N ARG A 107 6.76 -2.45 11.56
CA ARG A 107 7.42 -1.14 11.71
C ARG A 107 8.91 -1.30 12.01
N GLN A 108 9.26 -2.16 12.97
CA GLN A 108 10.64 -2.40 13.37
C GLN A 108 11.46 -3.03 12.26
N ALA A 109 10.95 -4.07 11.60
CA ALA A 109 11.66 -4.72 10.49
C ALA A 109 12.00 -3.72 9.36
N VAL A 110 11.03 -2.89 8.98
CA VAL A 110 11.20 -1.89 7.93
C VAL A 110 12.17 -0.77 8.34
N ASN A 111 12.08 -0.30 9.60
CA ASN A 111 13.04 0.68 10.15
C ASN A 111 14.46 0.11 10.25
N ASN A 112 14.60 -1.20 10.46
CA ASN A 112 15.87 -1.92 10.49
C ASN A 112 16.40 -2.29 9.09
N GLY A 113 15.75 -1.84 8.01
CA GLY A 113 16.27 -1.94 6.64
C GLY A 113 15.59 -3.00 5.77
N ALA A 114 14.54 -3.66 6.25
CA ALA A 114 13.69 -4.48 5.38
C ALA A 114 12.99 -3.60 4.34
N LEU A 115 12.85 -4.13 3.12
CA LEU A 115 12.06 -3.49 2.07
C LEU A 115 10.57 -3.74 2.34
N TYR A 116 9.76 -2.69 2.42
CA TYR A 116 8.31 -2.83 2.40
C TYR A 116 7.78 -2.74 0.97
N VAL A 117 6.90 -3.65 0.59
CA VAL A 117 6.16 -3.56 -0.69
C VAL A 117 4.68 -3.69 -0.38
N GLY A 118 3.89 -2.68 -0.72
CA GLY A 118 2.44 -2.73 -0.53
C GLY A 118 1.73 -2.27 -1.79
N TRP A 119 0.64 -2.95 -2.16
CA TRP A 119 -0.23 -2.50 -3.25
C TRP A 119 -1.67 -2.33 -2.77
N SER A 120 -2.34 -1.28 -3.24
CA SER A 120 -3.73 -0.98 -2.87
C SER A 120 -3.88 -0.86 -1.33
N ALA A 121 -4.61 -1.75 -0.67
CA ALA A 121 -4.71 -1.82 0.79
C ALA A 121 -3.34 -1.86 1.50
N GLY A 122 -2.33 -2.53 0.92
CA GLY A 122 -0.97 -2.52 1.45
C GLY A 122 -0.29 -1.15 1.36
N ALA A 123 -0.63 -0.33 0.37
CA ALA A 123 -0.17 1.07 0.30
C ALA A 123 -0.87 1.93 1.37
N ASN A 124 -2.17 1.70 1.63
CA ASN A 124 -2.87 2.36 2.73
C ASN A 124 -2.24 2.01 4.10
N LEU A 125 -1.91 0.73 4.33
CA LEU A 125 -1.36 0.29 5.61
C LEU A 125 0.00 0.94 5.94
N ALA A 126 0.78 1.33 4.94
CA ALA A 126 2.06 2.03 5.13
C ALA A 126 1.91 3.48 5.62
N CYS A 127 0.74 4.10 5.42
CA CYS A 127 0.45 5.47 5.80
C CYS A 127 0.26 5.62 7.32
N PRO A 128 0.11 6.84 7.87
CA PRO A 128 -0.17 7.03 9.30
C PRO A 128 -1.49 6.41 9.74
N THR A 129 -2.50 6.44 8.88
CA THR A 129 -3.83 5.88 9.14
C THR A 129 -4.44 5.31 7.86
N ILE A 130 -5.52 4.55 7.96
CA ILE A 130 -6.28 4.08 6.79
C ILE A 130 -7.41 5.03 6.35
N ARG A 131 -7.44 6.28 6.85
CA ARG A 131 -8.54 7.25 6.62
C ARG A 131 -8.79 7.63 5.16
N THR A 132 -7.88 7.29 4.25
CA THR A 132 -7.98 7.54 2.81
C THR A 132 -8.17 6.27 1.98
N THR A 133 -8.53 5.14 2.60
CA THR A 133 -8.98 3.95 1.85
C THR A 133 -10.31 4.21 1.15
N ASN A 134 -10.57 3.49 0.06
CA ASN A 134 -11.87 3.50 -0.64
C ASN A 134 -12.75 2.33 -0.23
N ASP A 135 -12.23 1.45 0.63
CA ASP A 135 -12.89 0.21 0.96
C ASP A 135 -14.11 0.43 1.84
N MET A 136 -15.09 -0.46 1.68
CA MET A 136 -16.22 -0.53 2.60
C MET A 136 -15.74 -1.02 3.98
N PRO A 137 -16.18 -0.41 5.09
CA PRO A 137 -15.83 -0.82 6.45
C PRO A 137 -16.59 -2.09 6.87
N ILE A 138 -16.23 -3.23 6.24
CA ILE A 138 -16.91 -4.52 6.48
C ILE A 138 -16.66 -5.10 7.87
N ILE A 139 -15.64 -4.60 8.58
CA ILE A 139 -15.24 -5.03 9.90
C ILE A 139 -14.58 -3.87 10.65
N ASP A 140 -14.77 -3.80 11.97
CA ASP A 140 -14.11 -2.79 12.81
C ASP A 140 -12.65 -3.21 13.11
N PRO A 141 -11.65 -2.42 12.72
CA PRO A 141 -10.25 -2.70 13.02
C PRO A 141 -9.83 -2.37 14.46
N GLY A 142 -10.67 -1.71 15.26
CA GLY A 142 -10.31 -1.26 16.61
C GLY A 142 -9.39 -0.04 16.60
N GLY A 143 -9.60 0.89 15.66
CA GLY A 143 -8.77 2.08 15.44
C GLY A 143 -8.29 2.20 14.00
N LEU A 144 -8.01 3.43 13.53
CA LEU A 144 -7.63 3.70 12.14
C LEU A 144 -6.13 3.98 11.96
N ASP A 145 -5.36 4.08 13.04
CA ASP A 145 -3.89 4.14 13.03
C ASP A 145 -3.30 2.91 12.32
N ALA A 146 -2.24 3.12 11.54
CA ALA A 146 -1.60 2.10 10.72
C ALA A 146 -0.08 2.09 10.96
N LEU A 147 0.72 1.71 9.96
CA LEU A 147 2.16 1.52 10.18
C LEU A 147 2.94 2.83 10.29
N ASN A 148 2.42 3.95 9.79
CA ASN A 148 3.10 5.26 9.82
C ASN A 148 4.56 5.17 9.35
N LEU A 149 4.78 4.48 8.22
CA LEU A 149 6.09 4.36 7.58
C LEU A 149 6.39 5.59 6.73
N VAL A 150 5.36 6.14 6.07
CA VAL A 150 5.46 7.40 5.32
C VAL A 150 4.61 8.49 5.95
N PRO A 151 5.04 9.76 5.91
CA PRO A 151 4.28 10.89 6.46
C PRO A 151 3.19 11.40 5.50
N LEU A 152 2.72 10.55 4.58
CA LEU A 152 1.73 10.90 3.55
C LEU A 152 0.48 10.05 3.73
N GLN A 153 -0.68 10.60 3.38
CA GLN A 153 -1.90 9.81 3.23
C GLN A 153 -2.11 9.49 1.76
N ILE A 154 -2.19 8.20 1.42
CA ILE A 154 -2.38 7.76 0.03
C ILE A 154 -3.86 7.41 -0.16
N ASN A 155 -4.52 7.99 -1.15
CA ASN A 155 -5.76 7.48 -1.71
C ASN A 155 -5.41 6.68 -2.99
N PRO A 156 -5.28 5.33 -2.90
CA PRO A 156 -5.00 4.51 -4.06
C PRO A 156 -6.22 4.44 -4.98
N HIS A 157 -6.05 3.90 -6.19
CA HIS A 157 -7.12 3.83 -7.20
C HIS A 157 -7.81 5.19 -7.40
N PHE A 158 -7.03 6.27 -7.37
CA PHE A 158 -7.61 7.61 -7.46
C PHE A 158 -8.20 7.84 -8.85
N THR A 159 -9.46 8.25 -8.86
CA THR A 159 -10.15 8.81 -10.00
C THR A 159 -11.22 9.74 -9.47
N ASN A 160 -11.41 10.90 -10.12
CA ASN A 160 -12.52 11.80 -9.81
C ASN A 160 -13.74 11.56 -10.73
N ALA A 161 -13.63 10.60 -11.67
CA ALA A 161 -14.71 10.24 -12.56
C ALA A 161 -15.81 9.48 -11.81
N LEU A 162 -17.06 9.71 -12.21
CA LEU A 162 -18.24 9.03 -11.71
C LEU A 162 -19.04 8.42 -12.88
N PRO A 163 -19.87 7.40 -12.63
CA PRO A 163 -20.86 6.96 -13.62
C PRO A 163 -21.77 8.11 -14.06
N ALA A 164 -22.24 8.07 -15.31
CA ALA A 164 -23.14 9.09 -15.84
C ALA A 164 -24.41 9.21 -14.99
N GLY A 165 -24.74 10.43 -14.55
CA GLY A 165 -25.92 10.71 -13.71
C GLY A 165 -25.77 10.36 -12.23
N HIS A 166 -24.60 9.90 -11.78
CA HIS A 166 -24.35 9.65 -10.36
C HIS A 166 -24.32 10.97 -9.57
N GLN A 167 -25.02 11.01 -8.43
CA GLN A 167 -25.16 12.21 -7.58
C GLN A 167 -24.45 12.10 -6.23
N GLY A 168 -23.84 10.94 -5.92
CA GLY A 168 -23.00 10.77 -4.74
C GLY A 168 -21.70 11.57 -4.85
N GLU A 169 -20.98 11.64 -3.74
CA GLU A 169 -19.78 12.44 -3.62
C GLU A 169 -18.66 11.91 -4.53
N THR A 170 -18.02 12.83 -5.26
CA THR A 170 -16.79 12.56 -6.00
C THR A 170 -15.66 12.16 -5.05
N ARG A 171 -14.59 11.58 -5.59
CA ARG A 171 -13.44 11.22 -4.78
C ARG A 171 -12.80 12.45 -4.13
N GLU A 172 -12.69 13.55 -4.87
CA GLU A 172 -12.18 14.79 -4.33
C GLU A 172 -13.05 15.31 -3.18
N GLN A 173 -14.39 15.32 -3.32
CA GLN A 173 -15.29 15.77 -2.25
C GLN A 173 -15.05 15.02 -0.93
N ARG A 174 -14.92 13.69 -0.97
CA ARG A 174 -14.60 12.87 0.23
C ARG A 174 -13.24 13.23 0.83
N ILE A 175 -12.23 13.46 -0.02
CA ILE A 175 -10.91 13.92 0.44
C ILE A 175 -11.01 15.31 1.08
N ARG A 176 -11.83 16.21 0.52
CA ARG A 176 -12.05 17.54 1.10
C ARG A 176 -12.73 17.48 2.46
N GLU A 177 -13.67 16.57 2.69
CA GLU A 177 -14.26 16.33 4.01
C GLU A 177 -13.20 15.91 5.03
N LEU A 178 -12.32 14.97 4.66
CA LEU A 178 -11.19 14.58 5.52
C LEU A 178 -10.31 15.78 5.87
N LEU A 179 -10.01 16.65 4.89
CA LEU A 179 -9.21 17.85 5.11
C LEU A 179 -9.92 18.94 5.94
N VAL A 180 -11.24 18.87 6.12
CA VAL A 180 -11.96 19.73 7.08
C VAL A 180 -11.69 19.26 8.51
N VAL A 181 -11.75 17.95 8.77
CA VAL A 181 -11.58 17.38 10.12
C VAL A 181 -10.11 17.13 10.49
N ALA A 182 -9.21 17.12 9.51
CA ALA A 182 -7.77 16.91 9.67
C ALA A 182 -6.99 17.81 8.69
N PRO A 183 -7.00 19.14 8.91
CA PRO A 183 -6.44 20.12 7.97
C PRO A 183 -4.92 20.07 7.82
N GLU A 184 -4.23 19.39 8.74
CA GLU A 184 -2.79 19.17 8.72
C GLU A 184 -2.35 18.11 7.69
N LEU A 185 -3.29 17.31 7.16
CA LEU A 185 -2.95 16.20 6.26
C LEU A 185 -2.60 16.67 4.85
N GLU A 186 -1.68 15.93 4.24
CA GLU A 186 -1.46 15.92 2.80
C GLU A 186 -1.97 14.59 2.24
N VAL A 187 -2.93 14.66 1.30
CA VAL A 187 -3.51 13.48 0.66
C VAL A 187 -3.05 13.38 -0.78
N ILE A 188 -2.45 12.25 -1.13
CA ILE A 188 -2.03 11.92 -2.50
C ILE A 188 -3.11 11.06 -3.16
N GLY A 189 -3.83 11.64 -4.10
CA GLY A 189 -4.66 10.89 -5.05
C GLY A 189 -3.76 10.16 -6.05
N LEU A 190 -3.45 8.90 -5.77
CA LEU A 190 -2.53 8.08 -6.56
C LEU A 190 -3.33 7.22 -7.56
N PRO A 191 -3.29 7.53 -8.87
CA PRO A 191 -4.09 6.82 -9.85
C PRO A 191 -3.55 5.40 -10.10
N GLU A 192 -4.38 4.54 -10.70
CA GLU A 192 -3.94 3.20 -11.10
C GLU A 192 -2.82 3.25 -12.14
N GLY A 193 -1.81 2.41 -11.94
CA GLY A 193 -0.56 2.36 -12.69
C GLY A 193 0.55 3.24 -12.15
N SER A 194 0.27 4.02 -11.10
CA SER A 194 1.26 4.84 -10.41
C SER A 194 1.71 4.19 -9.09
N TRP A 195 2.87 4.62 -8.61
CA TRP A 195 3.47 4.16 -7.36
C TRP A 195 4.27 5.27 -6.70
N ILE A 196 4.56 5.11 -5.42
CA ILE A 196 5.54 5.91 -4.69
C ILE A 196 6.67 4.98 -4.25
N ALA A 197 7.89 5.30 -4.66
CA ALA A 197 9.09 4.61 -4.23
C ALA A 197 9.82 5.46 -3.19
N VAL A 198 10.19 4.88 -2.06
CA VAL A 198 10.99 5.55 -1.02
C VAL A 198 12.33 4.85 -0.92
N GLN A 199 13.43 5.57 -1.16
CA GLN A 199 14.79 5.05 -1.05
C GLN A 199 15.75 6.18 -0.68
N GLY A 200 16.76 5.88 0.14
CA GLY A 200 17.80 6.86 0.49
C GLY A 200 17.27 8.13 1.17
N GLY A 201 16.13 8.04 1.86
CA GLY A 201 15.47 9.19 2.50
C GLY A 201 14.58 10.02 1.57
N HIS A 202 14.47 9.66 0.29
CA HIS A 202 13.64 10.37 -0.67
C HIS A 202 12.43 9.56 -1.11
N ALA A 203 11.29 10.23 -1.24
CA ALA A 203 10.09 9.65 -1.83
C ALA A 203 9.85 10.21 -3.23
N GLN A 204 9.67 9.34 -4.22
CA GLN A 204 9.47 9.70 -5.62
C GLN A 204 8.19 9.08 -6.20
N LEU A 205 7.42 9.90 -6.91
CA LEU A 205 6.26 9.47 -7.69
C LEU A 205 6.70 8.81 -9.00
N GLY A 206 6.15 7.64 -9.30
CA GLY A 206 6.31 6.95 -10.58
C GLY A 206 4.97 6.59 -11.24
N GLY A 207 5.04 6.13 -12.48
CA GLY A 207 3.91 5.84 -13.35
C GLY A 207 3.64 6.97 -14.36
N ASP A 208 2.82 6.67 -15.37
CA ASP A 208 2.63 7.56 -16.53
C ASP A 208 1.51 8.59 -16.33
N LYS A 209 0.65 8.37 -15.34
CA LYS A 209 -0.48 9.25 -15.03
C LYS A 209 -0.09 10.28 -13.96
N PRO A 210 -0.55 11.53 -14.06
CA PRO A 210 -0.34 12.51 -13.01
C PRO A 210 -1.09 12.10 -11.74
N ALA A 211 -0.43 12.26 -10.59
CA ALA A 211 -1.11 12.19 -9.29
C ALA A 211 -1.62 13.57 -8.89
N LEU A 212 -2.54 13.62 -7.93
CA LEU A 212 -3.02 14.87 -7.35
C LEU A 212 -2.65 14.96 -5.87
N LEU A 213 -2.14 16.11 -5.45
CA LEU A 213 -1.91 16.46 -4.05
C LEU A 213 -3.05 17.37 -3.57
N PHE A 214 -3.70 16.96 -2.49
CA PHE A 214 -4.76 17.71 -1.83
C PHE A 214 -4.27 18.22 -0.47
N LYS A 215 -4.45 19.52 -0.26
CA LYS A 215 -4.21 20.22 1.00
C LYS A 215 -5.45 21.01 1.39
N ALA A 216 -5.64 21.24 2.69
CA ALA A 216 -6.76 22.02 3.18
C ALA A 216 -6.77 23.43 2.55
N SER A 217 -7.95 23.88 2.13
CA SER A 217 -8.18 25.21 1.57
C SER A 217 -7.33 25.59 0.34
N GLN A 218 -6.82 24.59 -0.40
CA GLN A 218 -6.03 24.79 -1.62
C GLN A 218 -6.61 24.01 -2.80
N PRO A 219 -6.56 24.54 -4.04
CA PRO A 219 -6.83 23.75 -5.25
C PRO A 219 -5.97 22.48 -5.29
N ALA A 220 -6.46 21.43 -5.95
CA ALA A 220 -5.66 20.22 -6.15
C ALA A 220 -4.41 20.55 -7.00
N ILE A 221 -3.26 20.05 -6.57
CA ILE A 221 -1.98 20.28 -7.24
C ILE A 221 -1.63 19.05 -8.07
N THR A 222 -1.44 19.22 -9.37
CA THR A 222 -1.01 18.15 -10.28
C THR A 222 0.47 17.85 -10.08
N LEU A 223 0.80 16.59 -9.80
CA LEU A 223 2.16 16.10 -9.66
C LEU A 223 2.53 15.24 -10.87
N ALA A 224 3.61 15.60 -11.55
CA ALA A 224 4.17 14.83 -12.65
C ALA A 224 5.00 13.64 -12.15
N ALA A 225 5.16 12.62 -12.99
CA ALA A 225 6.09 11.53 -12.76
C ALA A 225 7.50 12.07 -12.44
N GLY A 226 8.20 11.43 -11.52
CA GLY A 226 9.51 11.86 -11.04
C GLY A 226 9.48 12.92 -9.94
N HIS A 227 8.31 13.49 -9.60
CA HIS A 227 8.15 14.41 -8.48
C HIS A 227 8.73 13.80 -7.18
N ARG A 228 9.49 14.60 -6.43
CA ARG A 228 10.06 14.24 -5.13
C ARG A 228 9.29 14.92 -4.02
N PHE A 229 8.79 14.15 -3.06
CA PHE A 229 7.99 14.68 -1.94
C PHE A 229 8.87 15.26 -0.82
N PHE A 230 9.90 14.52 -0.42
CA PHE A 230 10.92 14.87 0.56
C PHE A 230 12.24 14.18 0.18
#